data_AF-A0A5A7SFS1-F1
#
_entry.id   AF-A0A5A7SFS1-F1
#
_cell.length_a   1.000
_cell.length_b   1.000
_cell.length_c   1.000
_cell.angle_alpha   90.00
_cell.angle_beta   90.00
_cell.angle_gamma   90.00
#
_symmetry.space_group_name_H-M   'P 1'
#
loop_
_entity.id
_entity.type
_entity.pdbx_description
1 polymer ?
#
loop_
_entity_poly.entity_id
_entity_poly.type
_entity_poly.pdbx_seq_one_letter_code
_entity_poly.pdbx_strand_id
1 'polypeptide(L)'
;MVDIDPQHDVGEIECRLEEPVSFVLDGLRERDREVIVALLEQRKPELLASFRAEEEPTLQQQDEMIDLLGDAFSENLGPGHLPTERGVEIDNALGAFLTRWPSEALEPGS
;
A
#
# COMPACT_ATOMS: atom_id res chain seq x y z
N MET A 1 13.17 55.06 -13.66
CA MET A 1 13.24 54.54 -12.29
C MET A 1 12.04 53.62 -12.16
N VAL A 2 12.24 52.36 -12.54
CA VAL A 2 11.17 51.35 -12.55
C VAL A 2 11.45 50.50 -11.33
N ASP A 3 10.49 50.51 -10.42
CA ASP A 3 10.40 49.72 -9.22
C ASP A 3 10.42 48.24 -9.64
N ILE A 4 11.46 47.50 -9.25
CA ILE A 4 11.49 46.03 -9.34
C ILE A 4 11.34 45.54 -7.91
N ASP A 5 10.08 45.24 -7.58
CA ASP A 5 9.67 44.51 -6.40
C ASP A 5 10.45 43.19 -6.28
N PRO A 6 11.00 42.86 -5.10
CA PRO A 6 11.75 41.64 -4.89
C PRO A 6 10.76 40.49 -4.74
N GLN A 7 10.48 39.80 -5.85
CA GLN A 7 9.77 38.53 -5.80
C GLN A 7 10.65 37.50 -5.08
N HIS A 8 10.35 37.42 -3.78
CA HIS A 8 10.46 36.31 -2.87
C HIS A 8 10.09 35.00 -3.58
N ASP A 9 11.09 34.36 -4.17
CA ASP A 9 11.01 32.97 -4.61
C ASP A 9 11.14 32.08 -3.37
N VAL A 10 10.10 32.10 -2.54
CA VAL A 10 9.77 30.93 -1.75
C VAL A 10 9.32 29.90 -2.75
N GLY A 11 10.25 29.03 -3.14
CA GLY A 11 9.93 27.71 -3.68
C GLY A 11 9.19 26.93 -2.61
N GLU A 12 7.95 27.31 -2.34
CA GLU A 12 6.88 26.40 -1.97
C GLU A 12 6.80 25.44 -3.16
N ILE A 13 7.64 24.40 -3.12
CA ILE A 13 7.37 23.20 -3.87
C ILE A 13 6.06 22.75 -3.26
N GLU A 14 4.99 23.10 -3.94
CA GLU A 14 3.66 22.59 -3.72
C GLU A 14 3.81 21.08 -3.66
N CYS A 15 3.90 20.55 -2.43
CA CYS A 15 3.60 19.17 -2.13
C CYS A 15 2.17 19.00 -2.62
N ARG A 16 2.03 18.69 -3.91
CA ARG A 16 0.82 18.14 -4.47
C ARG A 16 0.41 17.08 -3.46
N LEU A 17 -0.74 17.28 -2.83
CA LEU A 17 -1.35 16.34 -1.90
C LEU A 17 -1.76 15.10 -2.71
N GLU A 18 -0.78 14.37 -3.23
CA GLU A 18 -0.88 12.93 -3.31
C GLU A 18 -0.87 12.52 -1.85
N GLU A 19 -2.04 12.17 -1.30
CA GLU A 19 -2.12 11.59 0.02
C GLU A 19 -1.02 10.52 0.11
N PRO A 20 -0.15 10.55 1.15
CA PRO A 20 0.95 9.59 1.22
C PRO A 20 0.32 8.19 1.18
N VAL A 21 0.61 7.46 0.09
CA VAL A 21 -0.09 6.20 -0.23
C VAL A 21 0.00 5.22 0.93
N SER A 22 1.15 5.25 1.62
CA SER A 22 1.47 4.70 2.95
C SER A 22 2.98 4.48 2.96
N PHE A 23 3.68 4.74 4.07
CA PHE A 23 5.11 4.38 4.20
C PHE A 23 5.33 2.87 4.10
N VAL A 24 4.40 2.08 4.64
CA VAL A 24 4.37 0.62 4.53
C VAL A 24 4.31 0.15 3.07
N LEU A 25 3.60 0.87 2.19
CA LEU A 25 3.40 0.50 0.79
C LEU A 25 4.37 1.18 -0.19
N ASP A 26 5.13 2.19 0.24
CA ASP A 26 5.97 3.01 -0.64
C ASP A 26 7.09 2.20 -1.33
N GLY A 27 7.59 1.17 -0.65
CA GLY A 27 8.62 0.26 -1.16
C GLY A 27 8.14 -0.79 -2.17
N LEU A 28 6.85 -0.82 -2.50
CA LEU A 28 6.28 -1.77 -3.46
C LEU A 28 6.28 -1.20 -4.88
N ARG A 29 6.33 -2.09 -5.88
CA ARG A 29 6.14 -1.67 -7.27
C ARG A 29 4.77 -1.02 -7.42
N GLU A 30 4.67 -0.02 -8.29
CA GLU A 30 3.44 0.75 -8.52
C GLU A 30 2.22 -0.16 -8.73
N ARG A 31 2.32 -1.15 -9.62
CA ARG A 31 1.26 -2.13 -9.87
C ARG A 31 0.82 -2.92 -8.62
N ASP A 32 1.77 -3.40 -7.82
CA ASP A 32 1.45 -4.20 -6.63
C ASP A 32 0.76 -3.32 -5.58
N ARG A 33 1.25 -2.08 -5.43
CA ARG A 33 0.68 -1.06 -4.55
C ARG A 33 -0.74 -0.67 -4.96
N GLU A 34 -1.00 -0.42 -6.24
CA GLU A 34 -2.34 -0.10 -6.74
C GLU A 34 -3.35 -1.23 -6.46
N VAL A 35 -2.93 -2.49 -6.62
CA VAL A 35 -3.77 -3.65 -6.30
C VAL A 35 -4.11 -3.70 -4.81
N ILE A 36 -3.11 -3.54 -3.94
CA ILE A 36 -3.29 -3.56 -2.48
C ILE A 36 -4.18 -2.40 -2.03
N VAL A 37 -3.90 -1.18 -2.48
CA VAL A 37 -4.68 0.01 -2.12
C VAL A 37 -6.14 -0.16 -2.55
N ALA A 38 -6.39 -0.57 -3.79
CA ALA A 38 -7.75 -0.77 -4.28
C ALA A 38 -8.52 -1.82 -3.45
N LEU A 39 -7.87 -2.91 -3.04
CA LEU A 39 -8.50 -3.93 -2.19
C LEU A 39 -8.76 -3.42 -0.77
N LEU A 40 -7.80 -2.70 -0.21
CA LEU A 40 -7.92 -2.10 1.11
C LEU A 40 -9.03 -1.05 1.17
N GLU A 41 -9.11 -0.14 0.19
CA GLU A 41 -10.18 0.85 0.12
C GLU A 41 -11.57 0.22 0.05
N GLN A 42 -11.69 -0.91 -0.66
CA GLN A 42 -12.97 -1.62 -0.83
C GLN A 42 -13.37 -2.45 0.38
N ARG A 43 -12.42 -3.14 1.03
CA ARG A 43 -12.72 -4.16 2.04
C ARG A 43 -12.34 -3.74 3.46
N LYS A 44 -11.28 -2.96 3.62
CA LYS A 44 -10.68 -2.67 4.93
C LYS A 44 -10.00 -1.30 4.97
N PRO A 45 -10.77 -0.21 4.80
CA PRO A 45 -10.22 1.14 4.73
C PRO A 45 -9.56 1.57 6.04
N GLU A 46 -9.96 0.98 7.17
CA GLU A 46 -9.30 1.18 8.48
C GLU A 46 -7.84 0.71 8.49
N LEU A 47 -7.55 -0.43 7.85
CA LEU A 47 -6.19 -0.96 7.76
C LEU A 47 -5.31 -0.10 6.85
N LEU A 48 -5.89 0.47 5.78
CA LEU A 48 -5.21 1.47 4.96
C LEU A 48 -4.85 2.72 5.76
N ALA A 49 -5.78 3.21 6.59
CA ALA A 49 -5.53 4.36 7.44
C ALA A 49 -4.41 4.09 8.46
N SER A 50 -4.37 2.90 9.06
CA SER A 50 -3.28 2.49 9.95
C SER A 50 -1.94 2.45 9.22
N PHE A 51 -1.86 1.84 8.04
CA PHE A 51 -0.64 1.82 7.23
C PHE A 51 -0.13 3.20 6.83
N ARG A 52 -0.99 4.21 6.77
CA ARG A 52 -0.55 5.60 6.53
C ARG A 52 0.03 6.26 7.78
N ALA A 53 -0.32 5.79 8.96
CA ALA A 53 0.13 6.34 10.24
C ALA A 53 1.43 5.71 10.75
N GLU A 54 1.85 4.58 10.17
CA GLU A 54 3.00 3.79 10.62
C GLU A 54 4.09 3.69 9.55
N GLU A 55 5.34 3.57 10.00
CA GLU A 55 6.51 3.38 9.13
C GLU A 55 6.69 1.91 8.70
N GLU A 56 6.24 0.98 9.54
CA GLU A 56 6.25 -0.46 9.31
C GLU A 56 4.92 -1.10 9.80
N PRO A 57 4.48 -2.21 9.19
CA PRO A 57 3.27 -2.89 9.64
C PRO A 57 3.55 -3.72 10.88
N THR A 58 2.58 -3.84 11.78
CA THR A 58 2.65 -4.81 12.89
C THR A 58 2.38 -6.23 12.41
N LEU A 59 2.77 -7.24 13.19
CA LEU A 59 2.40 -8.65 12.90
C LEU A 59 0.89 -8.84 12.74
N GLN A 60 0.09 -8.14 13.54
CA GLN A 60 -1.37 -8.22 13.44
C GLN A 60 -1.87 -7.65 12.11
N GLN A 61 -1.33 -6.51 11.68
CA GLN A 61 -1.73 -5.91 10.41
C GLN A 61 -1.24 -6.71 9.20
N GLN A 62 -0.09 -7.35 9.29
CA GLN A 62 0.37 -8.30 8.28
C GLN A 62 -0.60 -9.50 8.19
N ASP A 63 -1.02 -10.06 9.31
CA ASP A 63 -2.01 -11.15 9.34
C ASP A 63 -3.34 -10.70 8.70
N GLU A 64 -3.81 -9.51 9.05
CA GLU A 64 -5.00 -8.91 8.44
C GLU A 64 -4.86 -8.68 6.93
N MET A 65 -3.65 -8.39 6.44
CA MET A 65 -3.33 -8.25 5.03
C MET A 65 -3.34 -9.60 4.31
N ILE A 66 -2.76 -10.63 4.93
CA ILE A 66 -2.75 -12.00 4.40
C ILE A 66 -4.17 -12.51 4.26
N ASP A 67 -5.01 -12.32 5.29
CA ASP A 67 -6.41 -12.73 5.28
C ASP A 67 -7.20 -12.01 4.16
N LEU A 68 -7.05 -10.68 4.07
CA LEU A 68 -7.73 -9.87 3.06
C LEU A 68 -7.35 -10.23 1.61
N LEU A 69 -6.05 -10.37 1.33
CA LEU A 69 -5.59 -10.76 -0.01
C LEU A 69 -5.88 -12.24 -0.30
N GLY A 70 -5.85 -13.11 0.71
CA GLY A 70 -6.19 -14.52 0.57
C GLY A 70 -7.66 -14.75 0.23
N ASP A 71 -8.56 -14.00 0.87
CA ASP A 71 -9.99 -14.01 0.54
C ASP A 71 -10.24 -13.47 -0.88
N ALA A 72 -9.65 -12.31 -1.21
CA ALA A 72 -9.74 -11.73 -2.54
C ALA A 72 -9.15 -12.65 -3.63
N PHE A 73 -8.03 -13.33 -3.34
CA PHE A 73 -7.44 -14.32 -4.24
C PHE A 73 -8.38 -15.50 -4.48
N SER A 74 -8.99 -16.03 -3.42
CA SER A 74 -9.91 -17.17 -3.47
C SER A 74 -11.13 -16.88 -4.33
N GLU A 75 -11.63 -15.65 -4.32
CA GLU A 75 -12.72 -15.21 -5.20
C GLU A 75 -12.31 -15.04 -6.67
N ASN A 76 -11.00 -14.96 -6.94
CA ASN A 76 -10.43 -14.83 -8.28
C ASN A 76 -9.87 -16.16 -8.82
N LEU A 77 -10.31 -17.29 -8.26
CA LEU A 77 -10.01 -18.62 -8.76
C LEU A 77 -10.98 -19.03 -9.88
N GLY A 78 -10.40 -19.40 -11.02
CA GLY A 78 -11.10 -19.92 -12.19
C GLY A 78 -11.35 -21.43 -12.12
N PRO A 79 -11.88 -22.02 -13.21
CA PRO A 79 -12.13 -23.45 -13.27
C PRO A 79 -10.85 -24.25 -13.04
N GLY A 80 -10.93 -25.24 -12.15
CA GLY A 80 -9.76 -26.04 -11.74
C GLY A 80 -8.90 -25.40 -10.65
N HIS A 81 -9.39 -24.37 -9.94
CA HIS A 81 -8.66 -23.64 -8.89
C HIS A 81 -7.37 -22.97 -9.42
N LEU A 82 -7.35 -22.62 -10.71
CA LEU A 82 -6.27 -21.84 -11.28
C LEU A 82 -6.56 -20.36 -11.07
N PRO A 83 -5.59 -19.54 -10.63
CA PRO A 83 -5.80 -18.11 -10.51
C PRO A 83 -6.09 -17.51 -11.88
N THR A 84 -7.11 -16.64 -11.92
CA THR A 84 -7.34 -15.75 -13.07
C THR A 84 -6.19 -14.74 -13.18
N GLU A 85 -6.16 -13.93 -14.25
CA GLU A 85 -5.21 -12.82 -14.37
C GLU A 85 -5.23 -11.93 -13.13
N ARG A 86 -6.43 -11.62 -12.61
CA ARG A 86 -6.59 -10.84 -11.38
C ARG A 86 -6.07 -11.58 -10.14
N GLY A 87 -6.31 -12.89 -10.05
CA GLY A 87 -5.75 -13.72 -8.96
C GLY A 87 -4.22 -13.70 -8.96
N VAL A 88 -3.59 -13.74 -10.13
CA VAL A 88 -2.13 -13.64 -10.25
C VAL A 88 -1.62 -12.27 -9.81
N GLU A 89 -2.33 -11.18 -10.13
CA GLU A 89 -1.95 -9.84 -9.65
C GLU A 89 -2.02 -9.74 -8.11
N ILE A 90 -3.07 -10.31 -7.50
CA ILE A 90 -3.25 -10.32 -6.04
C ILE A 90 -2.14 -11.14 -5.36
N ASP A 91 -1.84 -12.33 -5.87
CA ASP A 91 -0.77 -13.19 -5.35
C ASP A 91 0.61 -12.52 -5.44
N ASN A 92 0.91 -11.89 -6.59
CA ASN A 92 2.15 -11.13 -6.76
C ASN A 92 2.24 -9.96 -5.78
N ALA A 93 1.15 -9.24 -5.56
CA ALA A 93 1.11 -8.12 -4.63
C ALA A 93 1.31 -8.59 -3.18
N LEU A 94 0.68 -9.70 -2.78
CA LEU A 94 0.89 -10.32 -1.47
C LEU A 94 2.35 -10.77 -1.29
N GLY A 95 2.92 -11.44 -2.29
CA GLY A 95 4.32 -11.86 -2.28
C GLY A 95 5.28 -10.68 -2.16
N ALA A 96 5.03 -9.59 -2.88
CA ALA A 96 5.84 -8.37 -2.79
C ALA A 96 5.75 -7.73 -1.39
N PHE A 97 4.55 -7.67 -0.81
CA PHE A 97 4.33 -7.17 0.54
C PHE A 97 5.08 -7.99 1.58
N LEU A 98 4.95 -9.31 1.58
CA LEU A 98 5.61 -10.21 2.53
C LEU A 98 7.14 -10.27 2.32
N THR A 99 7.62 -10.04 1.10
CA THR A 99 9.06 -9.90 0.83
C THR A 99 9.61 -8.61 1.44
N ARG A 100 8.84 -7.52 1.38
CA ARG A 100 9.24 -6.23 1.96
C ARG A 100 9.16 -6.22 3.47
N TRP A 101 8.18 -6.92 4.03
CA TRP A 101 7.87 -7.02 5.45
C TRP A 101 7.76 -8.49 5.84
N PRO A 102 8.88 -9.19 6.06
CA PRO A 102 8.84 -10.57 6.53
C PRO A 102 8.44 -10.62 8.00
N SER A 103 7.61 -11.60 8.40
CA SER A 103 7.13 -11.74 9.79
C SER A 103 8.26 -11.83 10.83
N GLU A 104 9.43 -12.36 10.45
CA GLU A 104 10.62 -12.45 11.30
C GLU A 104 11.23 -11.07 11.65
N ALA A 105 10.94 -10.05 10.84
CA ALA A 105 11.45 -8.69 11.02
C ALA A 105 10.45 -7.75 11.71
N LEU A 106 9.20 -8.20 11.93
CA LEU A 106 8.16 -7.38 12.52
C LEU A 106 8.07 -7.60 14.04
N GLU A 107 7.85 -6.53 14.79
CA GLU A 107 7.66 -6.65 16.23
C GLU A 107 6.32 -7.33 16.56
N PRO A 108 6.29 -8.21 17.59
CA PRO A 108 5.03 -8.69 18.15
C PRO A 108 4.30 -7.47 18.73
N GLY A 109 3.14 -7.15 18.15
CA GLY A 109 2.39 -5.93 18.45
C GLY A 109 2.35 -5.60 19.93
N SER A 110 2.81 -4.39 20.28
CA SER A 110 2.82 -3.84 21.65
C SER A 110 1.42 -3.60 22.19
#